data_AF-A0A0F8ZZY9-F1
#
_entry.id   AF-A0A0F8ZZY9-F1
#
_cell.length_a   1.000
_cell.length_b   1.000
_cell.length_c   1.000
_cell.angle_alpha   90.00
_cell.angle_beta   90.00
_cell.angle_gamma   90.00
#
_symmetry.space_group_name_H-M   'P 1'
#
loop_
_entity.id
_entity.type
_entity.pdbx_description
1 polymer ?
#
loop_
_entity_poly.entity_id
_entity_poly.type
_entity_poly.pdbx_seq_one_letter_code
_entity_poly.pdbx_strand_id
1 'polypeptide(L)'
;MQQKTVPWDEATLDELKKFAASVLGISVSPRINESTLRAKIRQAHSGDNITILVPDDDDEADGLVSDAPAPPSKTPNDGKALRGSSAENDPKVQITIAEMPGAGGKRDAFVSVNGVAMLIPRGRPVDIPYRYYHALTNATQTLYDQDEATGEIISSDVPSYPMSVNKMPPQAEIDAYLAAEQGQQAAA
;
A
#
# COMPACT_ATOMS: atom_id res chain seq x y z
N MET A 1 25.54 29.62 1.46
CA MET A 1 25.72 28.51 2.44
C MET A 1 25.96 29.10 3.82
N GLN A 2 24.89 29.33 4.57
CA GLN A 2 24.98 29.81 5.94
C GLN A 2 24.91 28.61 6.89
N GLN A 3 25.86 28.54 7.82
CA GLN A 3 25.79 27.59 8.92
C GLN A 3 24.96 28.23 10.03
N LYS A 4 23.76 27.69 10.27
CA LYS A 4 22.93 28.09 11.40
C LYS A 4 23.18 27.09 12.54
N THR A 5 23.72 27.59 13.65
CA THR A 5 23.85 26.83 14.89
C THR A 5 22.63 27.14 15.75
N VAL A 6 21.77 26.15 15.97
CA VAL A 6 20.56 26.28 16.79
C VAL A 6 20.68 25.33 17.99
N PRO A 7 20.28 25.76 19.21
CA PRO A 7 20.13 24.86 20.34
C PRO A 7 19.12 23.77 19.99
N TRP A 8 19.45 22.51 20.27
CA TRP A 8 18.61 21.37 19.86
C TRP A 8 17.18 21.40 20.44
N ASP A 9 16.99 22.05 21.59
CA ASP A 9 15.69 22.17 22.26
C ASP A 9 14.71 23.08 21.51
N GLU A 10 15.25 24.09 20.82
CA GLU A 10 14.50 25.07 20.01
C GLU A 10 14.41 24.67 18.54
N ALA A 11 15.08 23.57 18.15
CA ALA A 11 15.09 23.08 16.79
C ALA A 11 13.72 22.49 16.40
N THR A 12 13.23 22.89 15.23
CA THR A 12 12.01 22.35 14.65
C THR A 12 12.20 20.90 14.17
N LEU A 13 11.10 20.15 14.06
CA LEU A 13 11.13 18.75 13.62
C LEU A 13 11.81 18.57 12.24
N ASP A 14 11.64 19.53 11.33
CA ASP A 14 12.28 19.49 10.02
C ASP A 14 13.78 19.76 10.07
N GLU A 15 14.22 20.65 10.98
CA GLU A 15 15.63 20.91 11.27
C GLU A 15 16.31 19.67 11.87
N LEU A 16 15.65 18.97 12.80
CA LEU A 16 16.14 17.72 13.39
C LEU A 16 16.26 16.59 12.36
N LYS A 17 15.30 16.48 11.43
CA LYS A 17 15.34 15.51 10.32
C LYS A 17 16.51 15.78 9.38
N LYS A 18 16.71 17.04 9.00
CA LYS A 18 17.84 17.46 8.16
C LYS A 18 19.16 17.12 8.83
N PHE A 19 19.33 17.44 10.11
CA PHE A 19 20.53 17.13 10.89
C PHE A 19 20.77 15.62 11.01
N ALA A 20 19.74 14.83 11.34
CA ALA A 20 19.86 13.38 11.45
C ALA A 20 20.26 12.71 10.13
N ALA A 21 19.72 13.18 9.00
CA ALA A 21 20.04 12.65 7.68
C ALA A 21 21.42 13.10 7.18
N SER A 22 21.78 14.37 7.36
CA SER A 22 23.00 14.94 6.78
C SER A 22 24.25 14.75 7.64
N VAL A 23 24.14 14.87 8.97
CA VAL A 23 25.28 14.82 9.88
C VAL A 23 25.45 13.42 10.47
N LEU A 24 24.36 12.77 10.86
CA LEU A 24 24.40 11.46 11.52
C LEU A 24 24.21 10.29 10.55
N GLY A 25 23.78 10.54 9.31
CA GLY A 25 23.48 9.49 8.33
C GLY A 25 22.34 8.57 8.74
N ILE A 26 21.49 8.99 9.68
CA ILE A 26 20.36 8.20 10.18
C ILE A 26 19.20 8.39 9.21
N SER A 27 18.73 7.29 8.62
CA SER A 27 17.50 7.30 7.82
C SER A 27 16.29 7.44 8.74
N VAL A 28 15.72 8.63 8.80
CA VAL A 28 14.56 8.95 9.64
C VAL A 28 13.26 8.80 8.85
N SER A 29 12.29 8.06 9.40
CA SER A 29 10.96 7.94 8.81
C SER A 29 10.23 9.29 8.81
N PRO A 30 9.52 9.68 7.74
CA PRO A 30 8.80 10.96 7.67
C PRO A 30 7.71 11.10 8.74
N ARG A 31 7.21 9.97 9.29
CA ARG A 31 6.17 9.89 10.33
C ARG A 31 6.73 9.75 11.76
N ILE A 32 8.03 9.95 11.97
CA ILE A 32 8.59 9.85 13.32
C ILE A 32 8.09 11.02 14.18
N ASN A 33 7.75 10.73 15.44
CA ASN A 33 7.42 11.77 16.41
C ASN A 33 8.68 12.52 16.84
N GLU A 34 8.55 13.82 17.09
CA GLU A 34 9.65 14.71 17.49
C GLU A 34 10.42 14.18 18.69
N SER A 35 9.72 13.76 19.74
CA SER A 35 10.31 13.19 20.95
C SER A 35 11.16 11.94 20.65
N THR A 36 10.69 11.07 19.75
CA THR A 36 11.41 9.85 19.36
C THR A 36 12.63 10.18 18.48
N LEU A 37 12.53 11.18 17.62
CA LEU A 37 13.64 11.63 16.80
C LEU A 37 14.74 12.28 17.67
N ARG A 38 14.34 13.16 18.60
CA ARG A 38 15.21 13.76 19.61
C ARG A 38 15.97 12.69 20.41
N ALA A 39 15.28 11.64 20.88
CA ALA A 39 15.91 10.54 21.61
C ALA A 39 16.96 9.78 20.77
N LYS A 40 16.67 9.51 19.49
CA LYS A 40 17.62 8.83 18.58
C LYS A 40 18.85 9.68 18.27
N ILE A 41 18.65 10.98 18.08
CA ILE A 41 19.74 11.92 17.86
C ILE A 41 20.61 11.99 19.11
N ARG A 42 20.03 12.05 20.32
CA ARG A 42 20.75 12.06 21.60
C ARG A 42 21.57 10.78 21.84
N GLN A 43 21.11 9.65 21.32
CA GLN A 43 21.86 8.39 21.39
C GLN A 43 23.10 8.42 20.48
N ALA A 44 23.06 9.16 19.38
CA ALA A 44 24.13 9.22 18.38
C ALA A 44 25.03 10.46 18.51
N HIS A 45 24.59 11.51 19.19
CA HIS A 45 25.30 12.78 19.34
C HIS A 45 25.19 13.28 20.78
N SER A 46 26.33 13.52 21.43
CA SER A 46 26.41 13.95 22.84
C SER A 46 26.48 15.47 23.04
N GLY A 47 26.42 16.27 21.98
CA GLY A 47 26.44 17.73 22.05
C GLY A 47 25.05 18.37 21.95
N ASP A 48 24.90 19.52 22.61
CA ASP A 48 23.62 20.25 22.75
C ASP A 48 23.31 21.22 21.58
N ASN A 49 24.18 21.28 20.56
CA ASN A 49 24.00 22.17 19.42
C ASN A 49 23.94 21.38 18.11
N ILE A 50 23.02 21.77 17.23
CA ILE A 50 22.94 21.24 15.86
C ILE A 50 23.42 22.30 14.87
N THR A 51 24.24 21.88 13.91
CA THR A 51 24.69 22.73 12.80
C THR A 51 23.98 22.28 11.54
N ILE A 52 23.19 23.18 10.94
CA ILE A 52 22.41 22.90 9.74
C ILE A 52 22.97 23.73 8.59
N LEU A 53 23.15 23.08 7.43
CA LEU A 53 23.41 23.77 6.17
C LEU A 53 22.06 24.18 5.57
N VAL A 54 21.77 25.48 5.59
CA VAL A 54 20.61 26.05 4.90
C VAL A 54 21.06 26.46 3.49
N PRO A 55 20.50 25.87 2.42
CA PRO A 55 20.62 26.44 1.08
C PRO A 55 19.82 27.76 1.05
N ASP A 56 20.45 28.82 0.55
CA ASP A 56 19.83 30.12 0.33
C ASP A 56 18.85 29.98 -0.85
N ASP A 57 17.55 29.92 -0.56
CA ASP A 57 16.49 30.21 -1.54
C ASP A 57 15.55 31.24 -0.88
N ASP A 58 15.91 32.50 -1.09
CA ASP A 58 14.99 33.63 -1.07
C ASP A 58 14.01 33.45 -2.25
N ASP A 59 12.80 32.96 -1.98
CA ASP A 59 11.65 33.20 -2.84
C ASP A 59 10.41 33.37 -1.96
N GLU A 60 10.17 34.64 -1.61
CA GLU A 60 8.84 35.17 -1.35
C GLU A 60 7.94 34.84 -2.55
N ALA A 61 7.05 33.86 -2.39
CA ALA A 61 5.94 33.64 -3.30
C ALA A 61 4.65 33.53 -2.48
N ASP A 62 4.08 34.71 -2.27
CA ASP A 62 2.67 35.08 -2.47
C ASP A 62 1.59 33.99 -2.29
N GLY A 63 0.56 34.38 -1.54
CA GLY A 63 -0.57 33.54 -1.19
C GLY A 63 -1.32 33.00 -2.41
N LEU A 64 -1.36 31.68 -2.51
CA LEU A 64 -2.42 30.96 -3.21
C LEU A 64 -2.99 29.91 -2.29
N VAL A 65 -4.14 30.26 -1.70
CA VAL A 65 -5.13 29.32 -1.19
C VAL A 65 -5.56 28.40 -2.35
N SER A 66 -4.81 27.32 -2.57
CA SER A 66 -5.32 26.16 -3.29
C SER A 66 -6.07 25.29 -2.29
N ASP A 67 -7.38 25.47 -2.28
CA ASP A 67 -8.34 24.44 -1.89
C ASP A 67 -8.18 23.25 -2.84
N ALA A 68 -7.17 22.42 -2.59
CA ALA A 68 -6.94 21.17 -3.28
C ALA A 68 -7.53 20.06 -2.40
N PRO A 69 -8.42 19.21 -2.93
CA PRO A 69 -9.08 18.17 -2.16
C PRO A 69 -8.01 17.23 -1.59
N ALA A 70 -8.15 16.91 -0.30
CA ALA A 70 -7.24 16.03 0.41
C ALA A 70 -6.99 14.73 -0.38
N PRO A 71 -5.73 14.29 -0.56
CA PRO A 71 -5.48 12.98 -1.14
C PRO A 71 -6.15 11.92 -0.25
N PRO A 72 -6.84 10.91 -0.83
CA PRO A 72 -7.56 9.93 -0.03
C PRO A 72 -6.58 9.23 0.91
N SER A 73 -6.87 9.32 2.21
CA SER A 73 -6.18 8.63 3.28
C SER A 73 -6.00 7.15 2.91
N LYS A 74 -4.77 6.77 2.55
CA LYS A 74 -4.38 5.36 2.41
C LYS A 74 -4.52 4.71 3.78
N THR A 75 -5.58 3.93 3.93
CA THR A 75 -5.82 3.07 5.07
C THR A 75 -4.65 2.08 5.20
N PRO A 76 -4.21 1.74 6.43
CA PRO A 76 -3.05 0.86 6.63
C PRO A 76 -3.17 -0.57 6.05
N ASN A 77 -4.33 -0.97 5.54
CA ASN A 77 -4.65 -2.32 5.08
C ASN A 77 -4.90 -2.44 3.57
N ASP A 78 -4.60 -1.41 2.77
CA ASP A 78 -4.75 -1.48 1.33
C ASP A 78 -3.64 -2.36 0.71
N GLY A 79 -4.00 -3.30 -0.18
CA GLY A 79 -3.06 -4.12 -0.94
C GLY A 79 -2.05 -3.26 -1.73
N LYS A 80 -0.80 -3.72 -1.85
CA LYS A 80 0.24 -2.93 -2.52
C LYS A 80 0.09 -3.08 -4.05
N ALA A 81 -0.46 -2.06 -4.71
CA ALA A 81 -0.42 -1.95 -6.16
C ALA A 81 1.04 -1.86 -6.64
N LEU A 82 1.42 -2.73 -7.58
CA LEU A 82 2.79 -2.80 -8.11
C LEU A 82 3.02 -1.81 -9.25
N ARG A 83 2.01 -1.53 -10.11
CA ARG A 83 2.00 -0.49 -11.16
C ARG A 83 0.57 -0.19 -11.63
N GLY A 84 0.32 1.07 -12.00
CA GLY A 84 -0.97 1.58 -12.51
C GLY A 84 -1.82 2.19 -11.40
N SER A 85 -2.41 3.36 -11.65
CA SER A 85 -3.34 3.98 -10.69
C SER A 85 -4.54 3.06 -10.53
N SER A 86 -4.78 2.58 -9.31
CA SER A 86 -6.04 1.97 -8.95
C SER A 86 -7.12 3.02 -9.20
N ALA A 87 -7.90 2.87 -10.28
CA ALA A 87 -9.09 3.67 -10.57
C ALA A 87 -9.74 4.16 -9.27
N GLU A 88 -9.75 5.49 -9.12
CA GLU A 88 -10.00 6.20 -7.86
C GLU A 88 -11.42 5.95 -7.29
N ASN A 89 -12.29 5.33 -8.08
CA ASN A 89 -13.71 5.09 -7.81
C ASN A 89 -14.09 3.61 -7.72
N ASP A 90 -13.14 2.68 -7.64
CA ASP A 90 -13.49 1.26 -7.50
C ASP A 90 -14.09 0.99 -6.11
N PRO A 91 -15.24 0.29 -6.02
CA PRO A 91 -15.77 -0.15 -4.75
C PRO A 91 -14.78 -1.11 -4.06
N LYS A 92 -14.55 -0.91 -2.76
CA LYS A 92 -13.59 -1.71 -1.98
C LYS A 92 -14.28 -2.89 -1.30
N VAL A 93 -13.65 -4.06 -1.38
CA VAL A 93 -14.04 -5.31 -0.72
C VAL A 93 -12.95 -5.67 0.28
N GLN A 94 -13.33 -6.05 1.50
CA GLN A 94 -12.38 -6.59 2.45
C GLN A 94 -12.37 -8.11 2.39
N ILE A 95 -11.22 -8.69 2.05
CA ILE A 95 -11.05 -10.15 1.96
C ILE A 95 -9.88 -10.63 2.82
N THR A 96 -9.91 -11.92 3.15
CA THR A 96 -8.76 -12.65 3.70
C THR A 96 -8.48 -13.85 2.80
N ILE A 97 -7.28 -13.94 2.24
CA ILE A 97 -6.84 -15.13 1.49
C ILE A 97 -6.16 -16.10 2.46
N ALA A 98 -6.58 -17.36 2.48
CA ALA A 98 -6.01 -18.36 3.36
C ALA A 98 -4.56 -18.71 2.96
N GLU A 99 -3.73 -19.00 3.97
CA GLU A 99 -2.43 -19.62 3.73
C GLU A 99 -2.63 -21.07 3.27
N MET A 100 -1.88 -21.48 2.25
CA MET A 100 -1.91 -22.87 1.78
C MET A 100 -0.73 -23.66 2.33
N PRO A 101 -0.90 -24.95 2.65
CA PRO A 101 0.22 -25.81 3.00
C PRO A 101 1.14 -26.00 1.78
N GLY A 102 2.45 -26.00 2.01
CA GLY A 102 3.46 -26.22 0.96
C GLY A 102 4.34 -25.01 0.63
N ALA A 103 5.27 -25.20 -0.30
CA ALA A 103 6.23 -24.17 -0.69
C ALA A 103 5.52 -22.98 -1.34
N GLY A 104 5.72 -21.78 -0.79
CA GLY A 104 5.13 -20.54 -1.32
C GLY A 104 3.69 -20.25 -0.87
N GLY A 105 3.05 -21.13 -0.09
CA GLY A 105 1.68 -20.93 0.37
C GLY A 105 1.47 -19.78 1.37
N LYS A 106 2.58 -19.22 1.90
CA LYS A 106 2.61 -18.00 2.74
C LYS A 106 2.97 -16.73 1.97
N ARG A 107 3.33 -16.83 0.69
CA ARG A 107 3.71 -15.67 -0.12
C ARG A 107 2.48 -14.88 -0.52
N ASP A 108 2.65 -13.57 -0.67
CA ASP A 108 1.61 -12.68 -1.21
C ASP A 108 1.08 -13.23 -2.54
N ALA A 109 -0.24 -13.20 -2.70
CA ALA A 109 -0.90 -13.56 -3.94
C ALA A 109 -0.71 -12.43 -4.94
N PHE A 110 -0.08 -12.75 -6.08
CA PHE A 110 0.04 -11.84 -7.21
C PHE A 110 -1.20 -11.95 -8.08
N VAL A 111 -1.89 -10.82 -8.30
CA VAL A 111 -3.08 -10.74 -9.15
C VAL A 111 -2.93 -9.58 -10.10
N SER A 112 -3.27 -9.77 -11.37
CA SER A 112 -3.27 -8.73 -12.38
C SER A 112 -4.60 -8.66 -13.11
N VAL A 113 -5.16 -7.47 -13.24
CA VAL A 113 -6.40 -7.18 -13.98
C VAL A 113 -6.12 -6.05 -14.95
N ASN A 114 -6.36 -6.28 -16.25
CA ASN A 114 -6.17 -5.27 -17.31
C ASN A 114 -4.78 -4.58 -17.29
N GLY A 115 -3.72 -5.35 -17.05
CA GLY A 115 -2.33 -4.85 -17.02
C GLY A 115 -1.92 -4.14 -15.72
N VAL A 116 -2.83 -3.96 -14.77
CA VAL A 116 -2.55 -3.42 -13.43
C VAL A 116 -2.39 -4.59 -12.47
N ALA A 117 -1.24 -4.64 -11.77
CA ALA A 117 -0.91 -5.73 -10.87
C ALA A 117 -0.94 -5.30 -9.39
N MET A 118 -1.39 -6.19 -8.51
CA MET A 118 -1.46 -6.01 -7.08
C MET A 118 -0.90 -7.25 -6.34
N LEU A 119 -0.19 -7.00 -5.25
CA LEU A 119 0.17 -8.04 -4.28
C LEU A 119 -0.80 -8.00 -3.11
N ILE A 120 -1.49 -9.12 -2.91
CA ILE A 120 -2.46 -9.31 -1.83
C ILE A 120 -1.82 -10.23 -0.79
N PRO A 121 -1.53 -9.72 0.41
CA PRO A 121 -0.92 -10.54 1.45
C PRO A 121 -1.92 -11.58 1.97
N ARG A 122 -1.43 -12.80 2.21
CA ARG A 122 -2.22 -13.91 2.77
C ARG A 122 -2.30 -13.84 4.29
N GLY A 123 -3.30 -14.51 4.87
CA GLY A 123 -3.44 -14.69 6.31
C GLY A 123 -3.93 -13.46 7.09
N ARG A 124 -4.21 -12.34 6.41
CA ARG A 124 -4.72 -11.11 7.03
C ARG A 124 -5.84 -10.46 6.22
N PRO A 125 -6.75 -9.72 6.87
CA PRO A 125 -7.76 -8.94 6.16
C PRO A 125 -7.12 -7.77 5.40
N VAL A 126 -7.50 -7.62 4.14
CA VAL A 126 -6.97 -6.60 3.21
C VAL A 126 -8.13 -5.99 2.46
N ASP A 127 -8.09 -4.67 2.29
CA ASP A 127 -9.03 -3.97 1.44
C ASP A 127 -8.50 -3.97 -0.01
N ILE A 128 -9.30 -4.54 -0.92
CA ILE A 128 -8.97 -4.65 -2.34
C ILE A 128 -10.08 -4.06 -3.21
N PRO A 129 -9.78 -3.52 -4.41
CA PRO A 129 -10.80 -3.10 -5.35
C PRO A 129 -11.64 -4.29 -5.86
N TYR A 130 -12.92 -4.06 -6.13
CA TYR A 130 -13.89 -5.08 -6.53
C TYR A 130 -13.45 -5.91 -7.76
N ARG A 131 -12.79 -5.30 -8.74
CA ARG A 131 -12.24 -6.02 -9.91
C ARG A 131 -11.29 -7.16 -9.54
N TYR A 132 -10.47 -6.98 -8.51
CA TYR A 132 -9.54 -8.01 -8.06
C TYR A 132 -10.27 -9.12 -7.31
N TYR A 133 -11.31 -8.77 -6.54
CA TYR A 133 -12.20 -9.74 -5.93
C TYR A 133 -12.91 -10.60 -6.99
N HIS A 134 -13.44 -9.98 -8.03
CA HIS A 134 -14.07 -10.69 -9.14
C HIS A 134 -13.08 -11.60 -9.89
N ALA A 135 -11.85 -11.13 -10.13
CA ALA A 135 -10.80 -11.94 -10.74
C ALA A 135 -10.43 -13.16 -9.86
N LEU A 136 -10.29 -12.98 -8.55
CA LEU A 136 -9.99 -14.06 -7.61
C LEU A 136 -11.11 -15.09 -7.51
N THR A 137 -12.37 -14.64 -7.55
CA THR A 137 -13.55 -15.53 -7.47
C THR A 137 -13.63 -16.45 -8.69
N ASN A 138 -13.26 -15.94 -9.87
CA ASN A 138 -13.26 -16.71 -11.12
C ASN A 138 -11.95 -17.45 -11.39
N ALA A 139 -10.95 -17.34 -10.50
CA ALA A 139 -9.67 -18.03 -10.66
C ALA A 139 -9.77 -19.48 -10.19
N THR A 140 -9.97 -20.40 -11.15
CA THR A 140 -10.00 -21.86 -10.90
C THR A 140 -8.72 -22.54 -11.37
N GLN A 141 -8.38 -23.64 -10.72
CA GLN A 141 -7.30 -24.55 -11.08
C GLN A 141 -7.88 -25.96 -11.19
N THR A 142 -7.53 -26.66 -12.26
CA THR A 142 -7.86 -28.08 -12.41
C THR A 142 -6.80 -28.93 -11.71
N LEU A 143 -7.21 -29.71 -10.72
CA LEU A 143 -6.41 -30.75 -10.07
C LEU A 143 -6.67 -32.08 -10.75
N TYR A 144 -5.59 -32.78 -11.08
CA TYR A 144 -5.62 -34.14 -11.59
C TYR A 144 -5.17 -35.06 -10.48
N ASP A 145 -6.07 -35.95 -10.04
CA ASP A 145 -5.76 -37.03 -9.11
C ASP A 145 -5.83 -38.36 -9.85
N GLN A 146 -4.96 -39.30 -9.49
CA GLN A 146 -4.97 -40.63 -10.09
C GLN A 146 -5.62 -41.58 -9.09
N ASP A 147 -6.74 -42.18 -9.47
CA ASP A 147 -7.38 -43.20 -8.65
C ASP A 147 -6.45 -44.42 -8.55
N GLU A 148 -5.99 -44.72 -7.33
CA GLU A 148 -5.08 -45.84 -7.06
C GLU A 148 -5.71 -47.21 -7.37
N ALA A 149 -7.04 -47.31 -7.38
CA ALA A 149 -7.75 -48.57 -7.59
C ALA A 149 -7.99 -48.89 -9.07
N THR A 150 -8.33 -47.88 -9.88
CA THR A 150 -8.68 -48.04 -11.30
C THR A 150 -7.57 -47.56 -12.24
N GLY A 151 -6.66 -46.73 -11.76
CA GLY A 151 -5.63 -46.06 -12.55
C GLY A 151 -6.17 -44.90 -13.40
N GLU A 152 -7.46 -44.57 -13.30
CA GLU A 152 -8.09 -43.47 -14.02
C GLU A 152 -7.67 -42.11 -13.46
N ILE A 153 -7.55 -41.11 -14.34
CA ILE A 153 -7.23 -39.73 -13.95
C ILE A 153 -8.55 -39.00 -13.74
N ILE A 154 -8.81 -38.58 -12.51
CA ILE A 154 -9.96 -37.78 -12.13
C ILE A 154 -9.54 -36.31 -12.11
N SER A 155 -10.21 -35.47 -12.91
CA SER A 155 -10.03 -34.03 -12.88
C SER A 155 -11.08 -33.37 -12.00
N SER A 156 -10.65 -32.45 -11.12
CA SER A 156 -11.53 -31.61 -10.31
C SER A 156 -11.13 -30.14 -10.42
N ASP A 157 -12.11 -29.26 -10.62
CA ASP A 157 -11.85 -27.82 -10.63
C ASP A 157 -12.02 -27.26 -9.22
N VAL A 158 -10.97 -26.62 -8.71
CA VAL A 158 -10.94 -26.00 -7.38
C VAL A 158 -10.57 -24.52 -7.50
N PRO A 159 -11.04 -23.65 -6.60
CA PRO A 159 -10.57 -22.27 -6.54
C PRO A 159 -9.06 -22.21 -6.28
N SER A 160 -8.32 -21.46 -7.11
CA SER A 160 -6.86 -21.29 -6.97
C SER A 160 -6.48 -20.56 -5.68
N TYR A 161 -7.37 -19.68 -5.21
CA TYR A 161 -7.16 -18.84 -4.03
C TYR A 161 -8.36 -18.97 -3.09
N PRO A 162 -8.34 -19.93 -2.15
CA PRO A 162 -9.37 -20.01 -1.13
C PRO A 162 -9.38 -18.71 -0.31
N MET A 163 -10.49 -17.99 -0.36
CA MET A 163 -10.65 -16.69 0.28
C MET A 163 -11.96 -16.59 1.05
N SER A 164 -11.97 -15.73 2.06
CA SER A 164 -13.16 -15.37 2.84
C SER A 164 -13.43 -13.88 2.67
N VAL A 165 -14.71 -13.52 2.52
CA VAL A 165 -15.15 -12.14 2.41
C VAL A 165 -15.55 -11.63 3.79
N ASN A 166 -14.86 -10.60 4.29
CA ASN A 166 -15.14 -10.01 5.60
C ASN A 166 -16.14 -8.85 5.49
N LYS A 167 -16.04 -8.06 4.42
CA LYS A 167 -16.91 -6.91 4.17
C LYS A 167 -17.14 -6.73 2.68
N MET A 168 -18.41 -6.67 2.27
CA MET A 168 -18.80 -6.27 0.93
C MET A 168 -19.17 -4.77 0.86
N PRO A 169 -18.89 -4.10 -0.26
CA PRO A 169 -19.42 -2.78 -0.56
C PRO A 169 -20.94 -2.86 -0.77
N PRO A 170 -21.67 -1.74 -0.62
CA PRO A 170 -23.10 -1.71 -0.85
C PRO A 170 -23.43 -2.03 -2.32
N GLN A 171 -24.54 -2.75 -2.54
CA GLN A 171 -24.91 -3.25 -3.88
C GLN A 171 -25.03 -2.13 -4.93
N ALA A 172 -25.52 -0.95 -4.52
CA ALA A 172 -25.64 0.21 -5.42
C ALA A 172 -24.28 0.66 -6.01
N GLU A 173 -23.18 0.55 -5.27
CA GLU A 173 -21.84 0.87 -5.78
C GLU A 173 -21.33 -0.20 -6.75
N ILE A 174 -21.65 -1.47 -6.48
CA ILE A 174 -21.30 -2.60 -7.36
C ILE A 174 -22.03 -2.47 -8.69
N ASP A 175 -23.33 -2.21 -8.65
CA ASP A 175 -24.15 -2.09 -9.86
C ASP A 175 -23.73 -0.87 -10.70
N ALA A 176 -23.41 0.25 -10.06
CA ALA A 176 -22.86 1.43 -10.73
C ALA A 176 -21.51 1.13 -11.42
N TYR A 177 -20.64 0.37 -10.76
CA TYR A 177 -19.36 -0.08 -11.34
C TYR A 177 -19.57 -0.97 -12.56
N LEU A 178 -20.42 -2.00 -12.45
CA LEU A 178 -20.69 -2.95 -13.54
C LEU A 178 -21.35 -2.26 -14.74
N ALA A 179 -22.26 -1.31 -14.50
CA ALA A 179 -22.88 -0.51 -15.56
C ALA A 179 -21.85 0.37 -16.29
N ALA A 180 -20.90 0.96 -15.55
CA ALA A 180 -19.82 1.75 -16.15
C ALA A 180 -18.88 0.89 -17.02
N GLU A 181 -18.54 -0.33 -16.58
CA GLU A 181 -17.74 -1.27 -17.39
C GLU A 181 -18.45 -1.71 -18.68
N GLN A 182 -19.75 -2.04 -18.59
CA GLN A 182 -20.53 -2.43 -19.77
C GLN A 182 -20.64 -1.31 -20.80
N GLY A 183 -20.78 -0.06 -20.35
CA GLY A 183 -20.79 1.12 -21.23
C GLY A 183 -19.46 1.36 -21.94
N GLN A 184 -18.32 1.07 -21.29
CA GLN A 184 -17.00 1.19 -21.89
C GLN A 184 -16.71 0.07 -22.90
N GLN A 185 -17.16 -1.15 -22.64
CA GLN A 185 -17.01 -2.28 -23.57
C GLN A 185 -17.84 -2.13 -24.85
N ALA A 186 -18.96 -1.40 -24.80
CA ALA A 186 -19.78 -1.12 -25.97
C ALA A 186 -19.21 0.02 -26.87
N ALA A 187 -18.27 0.81 -26.36
CA ALA A 187 -17.69 1.97 -27.04
C ALA A 187 -16.29 1.71 -27.64
N ALA A 188 -15.72 0.53 -27.41
CA ALA A 188 -14.43 0.06 -27.93
C ALA A 188 -14.64 -0.91 -29.11
#